data_AF-A0A7C7JSH4-F1
#
_entry.id   AF-A0A7C7JSH4-F1
#
_cell.length_a   1.000
_cell.length_b   1.000
_cell.length_c   1.000
_cell.angle_alpha   90.00
_cell.angle_beta   90.00
_cell.angle_gamma   90.00
#
_symmetry.space_group_name_H-M   'P 1'
#
loop_
_entity.id
_entity.type
_entity.pdbx_description
1 polymer ?
#
loop_
_entity_poly.entity_id
_entity_poly.type
_entity_poly.pdbx_seq_one_letter_code
_entity_poly.pdbx_strand_id
1 'polypeptide(L)'
;MTDVRNHQYDVLVIGAGGAGLRAAIEATRDGASVAVICKSMLGKAHTVMAEGGAAAALANKDPRDSWQTHFRDTMKGGKYLNDWRMAEIHAKESPDRIRELEQWGAIFDRIPPGLKGADGKPLKAGTISQRNFGGHTYPRLAHIGDATGLELIRTLQDRGIHSGMDVFMEYTVRRLFT
;
A
#
# COMPACT_ATOMS: atom_id res chain seq x y z
N MET A 1 18.06 10.43 -38.25
CA MET A 1 17.66 9.19 -37.55
C MET A 1 17.63 9.52 -36.07
N THR A 2 16.48 9.36 -35.42
CA THR A 2 16.41 9.41 -33.96
C THR A 2 17.25 8.25 -33.42
N ASP A 3 18.26 8.55 -32.63
CA ASP A 3 19.12 7.54 -31.99
C ASP A 3 18.25 6.70 -31.03
N VAL A 4 18.17 5.38 -31.26
CA VAL A 4 17.35 4.47 -30.46
C VAL A 4 18.26 3.76 -29.46
N ARG A 5 18.03 4.00 -28.17
CA ARG A 5 18.72 3.30 -27.08
C ARG A 5 17.91 2.08 -26.65
N ASN A 6 18.58 0.94 -26.59
CA ASN A 6 18.01 -0.31 -26.08
C ASN A 6 18.50 -0.54 -24.65
N HIS A 7 17.58 -0.88 -23.76
CA HIS A 7 17.87 -1.27 -22.39
C HIS A 7 17.29 -2.67 -22.15
N GLN A 8 18.02 -3.53 -21.43
CA GLN A 8 17.61 -4.90 -21.15
C GLN A 8 17.48 -5.10 -19.63
N TYR A 9 16.32 -5.61 -19.22
CA TYR A 9 15.96 -5.88 -17.82
C TYR A 9 15.09 -7.14 -17.77
N ASP A 10 15.14 -7.85 -16.64
CA ASP A 10 14.29 -9.03 -16.40
C ASP A 10 12.83 -8.61 -16.14
N VAL A 11 12.63 -7.50 -15.41
CA VAL A 11 11.31 -6.96 -15.07
C VAL A 11 11.23 -5.48 -15.41
N LEU A 12 10.22 -5.12 -16.20
CA LEU A 12 9.86 -3.75 -16.50
C LEU A 12 8.58 -3.35 -15.76
N VAL A 13 8.67 -2.36 -14.88
CA VAL A 13 7.53 -1.78 -14.16
C VAL A 13 7.19 -0.43 -14.77
N ILE A 14 5.96 -0.30 -15.26
CA ILE A 14 5.46 0.97 -15.82
C ILE A 14 4.58 1.66 -14.78
N GLY A 15 5.16 2.65 -14.10
CA GLY A 15 4.52 3.48 -13.09
C GLY A 15 5.17 3.34 -11.71
N ALA A 16 5.63 4.45 -11.14
CA ALA A 16 6.24 4.51 -9.80
C ALA A 16 5.25 4.94 -8.70
N GLY A 17 4.00 4.44 -8.77
CA GLY A 17 3.03 4.56 -7.67
C GLY A 17 3.24 3.50 -6.60
N GLY A 18 2.39 3.49 -5.55
CA GLY A 18 2.54 2.53 -4.45
C GLY A 18 2.58 1.06 -4.92
N ALA A 19 1.71 0.69 -5.87
CA ALA A 19 1.70 -0.65 -6.46
C ALA A 19 2.98 -0.98 -7.24
N GLY A 20 3.43 -0.07 -8.11
CA GLY A 20 4.61 -0.29 -8.94
C GLY A 20 5.90 -0.34 -8.13
N LEU A 21 6.07 0.55 -7.16
CA LEU A 21 7.22 0.52 -6.26
C LEU A 21 7.24 -0.75 -5.41
N ARG A 22 6.10 -1.18 -4.85
CA ARG A 22 6.04 -2.43 -4.09
C ARG A 22 6.40 -3.64 -4.95
N ALA A 23 5.93 -3.69 -6.20
CA ALA A 23 6.25 -4.75 -7.15
C ALA A 23 7.74 -4.74 -7.52
N ALA A 24 8.30 -3.57 -7.79
CA ALA A 24 9.71 -3.40 -8.12
C ALA A 24 10.62 -3.85 -6.97
N ILE A 25 10.30 -3.46 -5.73
CA ILE A 25 11.04 -3.89 -4.53
C ILE A 25 11.10 -5.42 -4.44
N GLU A 26 9.99 -6.13 -4.67
CA GLU A 26 9.99 -7.59 -4.55
C GLU A 26 10.70 -8.28 -5.70
N ALA A 27 10.52 -7.80 -6.94
CA ALA A 27 11.27 -8.32 -8.07
C ALA A 27 12.79 -8.16 -7.86
N THR A 28 13.24 -7.00 -7.37
CA THR A 28 14.65 -6.79 -7.06
C THR A 28 15.13 -7.65 -5.89
N ARG A 29 14.29 -7.84 -4.85
CA ARG A 29 14.60 -8.72 -3.72
C ARG A 29 14.82 -10.17 -4.15
N ASP A 30 14.08 -10.62 -5.16
CA ASP A 30 14.21 -11.96 -5.74
C ASP A 30 15.38 -12.08 -6.73
N GLY A 31 16.18 -11.03 -6.90
CA GLY A 31 17.40 -11.03 -7.70
C GLY A 31 17.23 -10.63 -9.16
N ALA A 32 16.05 -10.17 -9.56
CA ALA A 32 15.81 -9.69 -10.93
C ALA A 32 16.43 -8.30 -11.15
N SER A 33 16.93 -8.05 -12.35
CA SER A 33 17.24 -6.69 -12.82
C SER A 33 15.92 -5.96 -13.14
N VAL A 34 15.69 -4.83 -12.50
CA VAL A 34 14.39 -4.12 -12.57
C VAL A 34 14.57 -2.70 -13.09
N ALA A 35 13.75 -2.34 -14.08
CA ALA A 35 13.56 -0.96 -14.51
C ALA A 35 12.17 -0.46 -14.13
N VAL A 36 12.10 0.73 -13.52
CA VAL A 36 10.84 1.44 -13.24
C VAL A 36 10.75 2.67 -14.12
N ILE A 37 9.72 2.75 -14.96
CA ILE A 37 9.43 3.91 -15.78
C ILE A 37 8.39 4.77 -15.07
N CYS A 38 8.64 6.06 -14.90
CA CYS A 38 7.64 7.00 -14.41
C CYS A 38 7.55 8.28 -15.24
N LYS A 39 6.31 8.74 -15.44
CA LYS A 39 5.97 9.91 -16.28
C LYS A 39 6.45 11.24 -15.69
N SER A 40 6.65 11.29 -14.38
CA SER A 40 7.10 12.47 -13.64
C SER A 40 8.23 12.07 -12.69
N MET A 41 8.62 12.99 -11.80
CA MET A 41 9.61 12.72 -10.76
C MET A 41 9.14 11.59 -9.83
N LEU A 42 10.09 10.77 -9.39
CA LEU A 42 9.88 9.77 -8.36
C LEU A 42 9.35 10.45 -7.08
N GLY A 43 8.34 9.85 -6.46
CA GLY A 43 7.68 10.41 -5.28
C GLY A 43 6.48 11.32 -5.57
N LYS A 44 6.21 11.68 -6.84
CA LYS A 44 5.03 12.50 -7.23
C LYS A 44 3.82 11.68 -7.71
N ALA A 45 3.78 10.39 -7.43
CA ALA A 45 2.65 9.55 -7.81
C ALA A 45 1.38 9.96 -7.06
N HIS A 46 0.21 9.78 -7.68
CA HIS A 46 -1.08 10.17 -7.09
C HIS A 46 -1.41 9.45 -5.77
N THR A 47 -0.73 8.33 -5.47
CA THR A 47 -0.77 7.69 -4.15
C THR A 47 -0.51 8.66 -3.01
N VAL A 48 0.32 9.70 -3.22
CA VAL A 48 0.61 10.76 -2.22
C VAL A 48 -0.65 11.45 -1.72
N MET A 49 -1.67 11.59 -2.55
CA MET A 49 -2.92 12.31 -2.23
C MET A 49 -3.87 11.50 -1.33
N ALA A 50 -3.49 10.30 -0.89
CA ALA A 50 -4.35 9.46 -0.08
C ALA A 50 -4.35 9.90 1.40
N GLU A 51 -5.31 10.73 1.79
CA GLU A 51 -5.41 11.24 3.17
C GLU A 51 -6.17 10.27 4.10
N GLY A 52 -7.06 9.46 3.53
CA GLY A 52 -8.03 8.62 4.25
C GLY A 52 -7.42 7.52 5.13
N GLY A 53 -6.30 6.92 4.70
CA GLY A 53 -5.71 5.77 5.34
C GLY A 53 -5.72 4.51 4.46
N ALA A 54 -5.17 3.42 4.97
CA ALA A 54 -5.10 2.13 4.31
C ALA A 54 -5.94 1.09 5.09
N ALA A 55 -6.89 0.46 4.42
CA ALA A 55 -7.79 -0.50 5.04
C ALA A 55 -7.07 -1.82 5.31
N ALA A 56 -6.97 -2.21 6.57
CA ALA A 56 -6.39 -3.49 6.98
C ALA A 56 -7.02 -3.99 8.28
N ALA A 57 -7.44 -5.26 8.28
CA ALA A 57 -8.08 -5.90 9.43
C ALA A 57 -7.06 -6.28 10.52
N LEU A 58 -6.49 -5.27 11.20
CA LEU A 58 -5.53 -5.45 12.30
C LEU A 58 -6.20 -5.81 13.63
N ALA A 59 -7.51 -5.55 13.77
CA ALA A 59 -8.29 -5.77 14.99
C ALA A 59 -7.74 -5.05 16.26
N ASN A 60 -6.96 -3.98 16.11
CA ASN A 60 -6.37 -3.25 17.23
C ASN A 60 -7.40 -2.37 17.95
N LYS A 61 -8.39 -1.81 17.22
CA LYS A 61 -9.46 -0.97 17.81
C LYS A 61 -10.76 -1.71 18.10
N ASP A 62 -11.07 -2.73 17.32
CA ASP A 62 -12.26 -3.55 17.51
C ASP A 62 -11.90 -5.03 17.32
N PRO A 63 -12.00 -5.87 18.37
CA PRO A 63 -11.62 -7.28 18.30
C PRO A 63 -12.56 -8.12 17.42
N ARG A 64 -13.70 -7.56 16.99
CA ARG A 64 -14.63 -8.22 16.06
C ARG A 64 -14.22 -8.06 14.60
N ASP A 65 -13.27 -7.16 14.31
CA ASP A 65 -12.76 -7.02 12.95
C ASP A 65 -11.88 -8.22 12.58
N SER A 66 -12.01 -8.66 11.33
CA SER A 66 -11.32 -9.83 10.81
C SER A 66 -11.23 -9.77 9.29
N TRP A 67 -10.35 -10.58 8.69
CA TRP A 67 -10.24 -10.64 7.24
C TRP A 67 -11.57 -11.09 6.59
N GLN A 68 -12.36 -11.94 7.25
CA GLN A 68 -13.67 -12.36 6.75
C GLN A 68 -14.65 -11.18 6.71
N THR A 69 -14.63 -10.33 7.74
CA THR A 69 -15.45 -9.11 7.76
C THR A 69 -15.00 -8.12 6.70
N HIS A 70 -13.68 -7.94 6.53
CA HIS A 70 -13.12 -7.11 5.48
C HIS A 70 -13.52 -7.61 4.08
N PHE A 71 -13.38 -8.90 3.82
CA PHE A 71 -13.81 -9.55 2.58
C PHE A 71 -15.31 -9.32 2.30
N ARG A 72 -16.16 -9.56 3.30
CA ARG A 72 -17.61 -9.35 3.18
C ARG A 72 -17.94 -7.90 2.84
N ASP A 73 -17.33 -6.94 3.54
CA ASP A 73 -17.56 -5.52 3.31
C ASP A 73 -17.10 -5.11 1.89
N THR A 74 -15.96 -5.63 1.42
CA THR A 74 -15.46 -5.42 0.05
C THR A 74 -16.39 -6.02 -1.01
N MET A 75 -16.85 -7.25 -0.81
CA MET A 75 -17.79 -7.91 -1.73
C MET A 75 -19.12 -7.16 -1.81
N LYS A 76 -19.67 -6.76 -0.66
CA LYS A 76 -20.91 -5.97 -0.60
C LYS A 76 -20.73 -4.58 -1.21
N GLY A 77 -19.61 -3.91 -0.91
CA GLY A 77 -19.29 -2.57 -1.42
C GLY A 77 -19.17 -2.55 -2.95
N GLY A 78 -18.54 -3.57 -3.53
CA GLY A 78 -18.48 -3.76 -4.98
C GLY A 78 -19.74 -4.38 -5.61
N LYS A 79 -20.86 -4.44 -4.88
CA LYS A 79 -22.14 -5.02 -5.34
C LYS A 79 -22.01 -6.44 -5.89
N TYR A 80 -21.07 -7.22 -5.35
CA TYR A 80 -20.73 -8.57 -5.78
C TYR A 80 -20.23 -8.70 -7.23
N LEU A 81 -19.79 -7.60 -7.85
CA LEU A 81 -19.17 -7.59 -9.19
C LEU A 81 -17.65 -7.81 -9.14
N ASN A 82 -17.06 -7.87 -7.94
CA ASN A 82 -15.62 -8.10 -7.78
C ASN A 82 -15.24 -9.54 -8.16
N ASP A 83 -14.00 -9.74 -8.60
CA ASP A 83 -13.38 -11.06 -8.52
C ASP A 83 -13.19 -11.43 -7.04
N TRP A 84 -13.92 -12.46 -6.60
CA TRP A 84 -13.94 -12.86 -5.20
C TRP A 84 -12.57 -13.39 -4.73
N ARG A 85 -11.77 -14.01 -5.61
CA ARG A 85 -10.44 -14.52 -5.24
C ARG A 85 -9.50 -13.36 -4.97
N MET A 86 -9.55 -12.33 -5.81
CA MET A 86 -8.76 -11.11 -5.60
C MET A 86 -9.19 -10.35 -4.35
N ALA A 87 -10.50 -10.26 -4.09
CA ALA A 87 -11.01 -9.65 -2.87
C ALA A 87 -10.63 -10.43 -1.60
N GLU A 88 -10.61 -11.77 -1.68
CA GLU A 88 -10.18 -12.62 -0.56
C GLU A 88 -8.70 -12.43 -0.24
N ILE A 89 -7.84 -12.48 -1.26
CA ILE A 89 -6.39 -12.23 -1.13
C ILE A 89 -6.15 -10.85 -0.53
N HIS A 90 -6.80 -9.82 -1.07
CA HIS A 90 -6.70 -8.46 -0.55
C HIS A 90 -7.07 -8.38 0.93
N ALA A 91 -8.18 -9.01 1.35
CA ALA A 91 -8.64 -8.96 2.73
C ALA A 91 -7.71 -9.70 3.69
N LYS A 92 -7.16 -10.86 3.27
CA LYS A 92 -6.23 -11.68 4.07
C LYS A 92 -4.86 -11.05 4.21
N GLU A 93 -4.31 -10.49 3.14
CA GLU A 93 -2.92 -10.02 3.11
C GLU A 93 -2.73 -8.56 3.55
N SER A 94 -3.77 -7.72 3.47
CA SER A 94 -3.69 -6.30 3.86
C SER A 94 -3.10 -6.05 5.26
N PRO A 95 -3.48 -6.81 6.32
CA PRO A 95 -2.85 -6.69 7.64
C PRO A 95 -1.34 -6.85 7.63
N ASP A 96 -0.83 -7.83 6.89
CA ASP A 96 0.60 -8.12 6.83
C ASP A 96 1.35 -7.09 5.99
N ARG A 97 0.74 -6.56 4.93
CA ARG A 97 1.29 -5.45 4.14
C ARG A 97 1.43 -4.17 4.98
N ILE A 98 0.49 -3.87 5.88
CA ILE A 98 0.62 -2.72 6.78
C ILE A 98 1.74 -2.91 7.80
N ARG A 99 1.87 -4.12 8.37
CA ARG A 99 2.99 -4.44 9.28
C ARG A 99 4.33 -4.39 8.56
N GLU A 100 4.39 -4.84 7.31
CA GLU A 100 5.59 -4.77 6.47
C GLU A 100 5.99 -3.31 6.22
N LEU A 101 5.05 -2.45 5.87
CA LEU A 101 5.30 -1.01 5.70
C LEU A 101 5.81 -0.36 6.98
N GLU A 102 5.25 -0.72 8.14
CA GLU A 102 5.74 -0.29 9.44
C GLU A 102 7.19 -0.75 9.70
N GLN A 103 7.52 -2.00 9.37
CA GLN A 103 8.88 -2.53 9.46
C GLN A 103 9.86 -1.82 8.52
N TRP A 104 9.37 -1.32 7.38
CA TRP A 104 10.16 -0.50 6.45
C TRP A 104 10.28 0.97 6.88
N GLY A 105 9.67 1.35 8.00
CA GLY A 105 9.82 2.67 8.61
C GLY A 105 8.61 3.59 8.47
N ALA A 106 7.47 3.12 7.95
CA ALA A 106 6.23 3.90 7.94
C ALA A 106 5.73 4.15 9.38
N ILE A 107 5.50 5.40 9.73
CA ILE A 107 5.14 5.80 11.11
C ILE A 107 3.62 5.95 11.24
N PHE A 108 2.90 4.84 11.43
CA PHE A 108 1.46 4.87 11.68
C PHE A 108 1.10 5.50 13.04
N ASP A 109 -0.03 6.23 13.08
CA ASP A 109 -0.57 6.77 14.32
C ASP A 109 -0.83 5.64 15.32
N ARG A 110 -0.57 5.92 16.61
CA ARG A 110 -0.67 4.92 17.67
C ARG A 110 -1.91 5.10 18.52
N ILE A 111 -2.39 4.02 19.10
CA ILE A 111 -3.42 4.08 20.15
C ILE A 111 -2.78 4.69 21.42
N PRO A 112 -3.27 5.85 21.91
CA PRO A 112 -2.79 6.41 23.17
C PRO A 112 -3.22 5.58 24.40
N PRO A 113 -2.51 5.71 25.54
CA PRO A 113 -2.90 5.08 26.80
C PRO A 113 -4.31 5.48 27.26
N GLY A 114 -5.01 4.55 27.92
CA GLY A 114 -6.31 4.82 28.55
C GLY A 114 -7.51 4.79 27.61
N LEU A 115 -7.31 4.62 26.30
CA LEU A 115 -8.41 4.39 25.35
C LEU A 115 -9.08 3.05 25.58
N LYS A 116 -10.41 3.03 25.45
CA LYS A 116 -11.22 1.81 25.51
C LYS A 116 -11.84 1.50 24.16
N GLY A 117 -11.95 0.21 23.85
CA GLY A 117 -12.62 -0.29 22.66
C GLY A 117 -14.13 -0.13 22.76
N ALA A 118 -14.83 -0.46 21.68
CA ALA A 118 -16.29 -0.46 21.63
C ALA A 118 -16.93 -1.45 22.62
N ASP A 119 -16.18 -2.44 23.07
CA ASP A 119 -16.55 -3.42 24.09
C ASP A 119 -16.28 -2.95 25.53
N GLY A 120 -15.83 -1.70 25.72
CA GLY A 120 -15.51 -1.11 27.01
C GLY A 120 -14.18 -1.60 27.62
N LYS A 121 -13.45 -2.49 26.94
CA LYS A 121 -12.16 -3.01 27.41
C LYS A 121 -11.03 -2.06 27.03
N PRO A 122 -9.95 -1.98 27.83
CA PRO A 122 -8.78 -1.15 27.47
C PRO A 122 -8.13 -1.66 26.18
N LEU A 123 -7.83 -0.73 25.27
CA LEU A 123 -7.05 -1.02 24.06
C LEU A 123 -5.56 -1.08 24.40
N LYS A 124 -4.81 -1.87 23.63
CA LYS A 124 -3.35 -1.97 23.78
C LYS A 124 -2.69 -0.70 23.24
N ALA A 125 -2.22 0.15 24.16
CA ALA A 125 -1.47 1.35 23.83
C ALA A 125 -0.22 1.03 22.98
N GLY A 126 0.15 1.94 22.08
CA GLY A 126 1.31 1.79 21.19
C GLY A 126 1.09 0.89 19.97
N THR A 127 -0.07 0.24 19.84
CA THR A 127 -0.43 -0.46 18.58
C THR A 127 -0.92 0.53 17.52
N ILE A 128 -0.93 0.09 16.25
CA ILE A 128 -1.42 0.91 15.13
C ILE A 128 -2.89 1.29 15.35
N SER A 129 -3.17 2.59 15.33
CA SER A 129 -4.50 3.17 15.42
C SER A 129 -5.27 2.95 14.11
N GLN A 130 -6.54 2.60 14.23
CA GLN A 130 -7.47 2.46 13.11
C GLN A 130 -8.61 3.48 13.23
N ARG A 131 -9.22 3.94 12.13
CA ARG A 131 -10.38 4.85 12.17
C ARG A 131 -11.56 4.35 11.35
N ASN A 132 -12.74 4.88 11.66
CA ASN A 132 -13.96 4.64 10.88
C ASN A 132 -13.87 5.44 9.59
N PHE A 133 -13.94 4.76 8.45
CA PHE A 133 -13.90 5.38 7.13
C PHE A 133 -14.42 4.40 6.08
N GLY A 134 -14.89 4.91 4.93
CA GLY A 134 -15.23 4.07 3.77
C GLY A 134 -16.46 3.17 3.93
N GLY A 135 -17.31 3.39 4.94
CA GLY A 135 -18.51 2.59 5.17
C GLY A 135 -18.24 1.16 5.66
N HIS A 136 -17.03 0.91 6.18
CA HIS A 136 -16.67 -0.37 6.78
C HIS A 136 -17.46 -0.65 8.06
N THR A 137 -17.72 -1.93 8.32
CA THR A 137 -18.46 -2.36 9.52
C THR A 137 -17.72 -2.05 10.81
N TYR A 138 -16.38 -2.18 10.81
CA TYR A 138 -15.52 -1.89 11.95
C TYR A 138 -14.38 -0.95 11.55
N PRO A 139 -13.83 -0.17 12.49
CA PRO A 139 -12.70 0.72 12.21
C PRO A 139 -11.47 -0.08 11.80
N ARG A 140 -11.06 0.05 10.54
CA ARG A 140 -9.93 -0.70 9.99
C ARG A 140 -8.91 0.10 9.18
N LEU A 141 -9.11 1.41 9.03
CA LEU A 141 -8.14 2.23 8.30
C LEU A 141 -6.98 2.64 9.19
N ALA A 142 -5.81 2.03 8.96
CA ALA A 142 -4.54 2.51 9.46
C ALA A 142 -4.21 3.85 8.80
N HIS A 143 -3.76 4.84 9.57
CA HIS A 143 -3.60 6.22 9.08
C HIS A 143 -2.45 6.93 9.78
N ILE A 144 -2.07 8.06 9.19
CA ILE A 144 -1.06 8.99 9.68
C ILE A 144 -1.64 10.38 9.49
N GLY A 145 -2.30 10.91 10.51
CA GLY A 145 -3.06 12.16 10.40
C GLY A 145 -3.91 12.22 9.13
N ASP A 146 -3.57 13.16 8.25
CA ASP A 146 -4.10 13.40 6.92
C ASP A 146 -3.08 13.10 5.79
N ALA A 147 -1.89 12.58 6.09
CA ALA A 147 -0.79 12.42 5.14
C ALA A 147 -0.41 10.95 4.87
N THR A 148 -1.37 10.02 4.98
CA THR A 148 -1.07 8.58 4.89
C THR A 148 -0.40 8.21 3.56
N GLY A 149 -0.92 8.68 2.44
CA GLY A 149 -0.39 8.42 1.11
C GLY A 149 1.02 8.93 0.90
N LEU A 150 1.33 10.10 1.45
CA LEU A 150 2.67 10.69 1.43
C LEU A 150 3.67 9.80 2.16
N GLU A 151 3.34 9.33 3.37
CA GLU A 151 4.22 8.43 4.10
C GLU A 151 4.39 7.10 3.35
N LEU A 152 3.32 6.50 2.83
CA LEU A 152 3.43 5.25 2.08
C LEU A 152 4.39 5.37 0.89
N ILE A 153 4.29 6.46 0.13
CA ILE A 153 5.20 6.73 -0.99
C ILE A 153 6.62 6.99 -0.50
N ARG A 154 6.80 7.77 0.57
CA ARG A 154 8.12 8.01 1.15
C ARG A 154 8.80 6.70 1.55
N THR A 155 8.10 5.83 2.29
CA THR A 155 8.63 4.52 2.73
C THR A 155 8.98 3.63 1.56
N LEU A 156 8.10 3.52 0.55
CA LEU A 156 8.36 2.70 -0.63
C LEU A 156 9.48 3.27 -1.50
N GLN A 157 9.55 4.59 -1.65
CA GLN A 157 10.62 5.25 -2.39
C GLN A 157 11.97 5.02 -1.71
N ASP A 158 12.05 5.26 -0.39
CA ASP A 158 13.27 5.08 0.37
C ASP A 158 13.73 3.62 0.33
N ARG A 159 12.83 2.67 0.55
CA ARG A 159 13.16 1.25 0.43
C ARG A 159 13.62 0.88 -0.99
N GLY A 160 12.96 1.46 -1.98
CA GLY A 160 13.17 1.16 -3.38
C GLY A 160 14.49 1.68 -3.94
N ILE A 161 14.89 2.92 -3.65
CA ILE A 161 16.17 3.46 -4.12
C ILE A 161 17.36 2.65 -3.58
N HIS A 162 17.20 2.04 -2.40
CA HIS A 162 18.21 1.19 -1.78
C HIS A 162 18.17 -0.27 -2.25
N SER A 163 17.15 -0.69 -3.03
CA SER A 163 17.08 -2.06 -3.54
C SER A 163 17.97 -2.29 -4.77
N GLY A 164 18.39 -1.23 -5.46
CA GLY A 164 19.22 -1.33 -6.67
C GLY A 164 18.43 -1.41 -7.99
N MET A 165 17.16 -0.98 -7.99
CA MET A 165 16.39 -0.82 -9.23
C MET A 165 16.78 0.46 -9.98
N ASP A 166 16.71 0.42 -11.32
CA ASP A 166 16.93 1.60 -12.15
C ASP A 166 15.62 2.36 -12.37
N VAL A 167 15.64 3.68 -12.14
CA VAL A 167 14.44 4.53 -12.27
C VAL A 167 14.58 5.51 -13.43
N PHE A 168 13.72 5.35 -14.43
CA PHE A 168 13.60 6.22 -15.59
C PHE A 168 12.49 7.26 -15.35
N MET A 169 12.89 8.42 -14.83
CA MET A 169 11.99 9.56 -14.57
C MET A 169 11.75 10.39 -15.83
N GLU A 170 10.54 10.96 -15.92
CA GLU A 170 10.11 11.82 -17.04
C GLU A 170 9.97 11.09 -18.40
N TYR A 171 9.70 9.78 -18.36
CA TYR A 171 9.43 8.97 -19.54
C TYR A 171 7.95 8.62 -19.67
N THR A 172 7.40 8.83 -20.88
CA THR A 172 6.04 8.40 -21.21
C THR A 172 6.08 7.19 -22.13
N VAL A 173 5.53 6.07 -21.66
CA VAL A 173 5.33 4.88 -22.50
C VAL A 173 4.26 5.18 -23.54
N ARG A 174 4.60 5.02 -24.82
CA ARG A 174 3.69 5.30 -25.95
C ARG A 174 3.10 4.04 -26.59
N ARG A 175 3.81 2.92 -26.47
CA ARG A 175 3.44 1.64 -27.10
C ARG A 175 4.06 0.50 -26.31
N LEU A 176 3.29 -0.57 -26.15
CA LEU A 176 3.79 -1.87 -25.71
C LEU A 176 4.08 -2.73 -26.93
N PHE A 177 5.16 -3.50 -26.89
CA PHE A 177 5.42 -4.53 -27.87
C PHE A 177 4.73 -5.80 -27.38
N THR A 178 3.85 -6.33 -28.21
CA THR A 178 3.11 -7.58 -27.99
C THR A 178 3.32 -8.46 -29.20
#